data_AF-A0A7S1RE33-F1
#
_entry.id   AF-A0A7S1RE33-F1
#
_cell.length_a   1.000
_cell.length_b   1.000
_cell.length_c   1.000
_cell.angle_alpha   90.00
_cell.angle_beta   90.00
_cell.angle_gamma   90.00
#
_symmetry.space_group_name_H-M   'P 1'
#
loop_
_entity.id
_entity.type
_entity.pdbx_description
1 polymer ?
#
loop_
_entity_poly.entity_id
_entity_poly.type
_entity_poly.pdbx_seq_one_letter_code
_entity_poly.pdbx_strand_id
1 'polypeptide(L)'
;DRVAEERGERTGGLVGFAVRLENSTSEMTRLLFVTTGILLRRMEEDPYLNGTTHVIVDEVHERAEESDFLLLALRNLLRRRSDLRVVLMSATLDTSLFSRYFDGAPVIKVSGRTFPVKTLFLEDALKITGHVVRQGAEWSVGAKGGGKGADGKDRKLEHPPEEFTPEAMRQRYNDYGPQVCTALKMLEPDAVNYELM
;
A
#
# COMPACT_ATOMS: atom_id res chain seq x y z
N ASP A 1 16.16 0.25 -13.34
CA ASP A 1 17.53 0.77 -13.11
C ASP A 1 18.32 0.01 -12.07
N ARG A 2 17.89 -0.03 -10.79
CA ARG A 2 18.64 -0.68 -9.70
C ARG A 2 19.22 -2.07 -10.03
N VAL A 3 18.40 -2.96 -10.60
CA VAL A 3 18.82 -4.34 -10.94
C VAL A 3 19.86 -4.37 -12.08
N ALA A 4 19.81 -3.43 -13.02
CA ALA A 4 20.83 -3.33 -14.07
C ALA A 4 22.17 -2.85 -13.47
N GLU A 5 22.12 -1.84 -12.59
CA GLU A 5 23.27 -1.30 -11.89
C GLU A 5 23.99 -2.36 -11.03
N GLU A 6 23.24 -3.13 -10.24
CA GLU A 6 23.79 -4.22 -9.41
C GLU A 6 24.46 -5.33 -10.24
N ARG A 7 24.15 -5.41 -11.54
CA ARG A 7 24.78 -6.32 -12.50
C ARG A 7 25.95 -5.70 -13.26
N GLY A 8 26.23 -4.42 -13.05
CA GLY A 8 27.24 -3.67 -13.83
C GLY A 8 26.81 -3.40 -15.27
N GLU A 9 25.51 -3.34 -15.54
CA GLU A 9 24.92 -3.15 -16.87
C GLU A 9 24.10 -1.85 -16.95
N ARG A 10 23.77 -1.42 -18.17
CA ARG A 10 22.82 -0.33 -18.40
C ARG A 10 21.42 -0.90 -18.64
N THR A 11 20.40 -0.21 -18.14
CA THR A 11 19.00 -0.51 -18.45
C THR A 11 18.77 -0.51 -19.96
N GLY A 12 17.99 -1.47 -20.45
CA GLY A 12 17.76 -1.73 -21.88
C GLY A 12 18.69 -2.81 -22.46
N GLY A 13 19.71 -3.25 -21.72
CA GLY A 13 20.55 -4.41 -22.03
C GLY A 13 19.85 -5.74 -21.66
N LEU A 14 20.48 -6.57 -20.80
CA LEU A 14 19.86 -7.82 -20.33
C LEU A 14 18.68 -7.55 -19.39
N VAL A 15 18.70 -6.42 -18.68
CA VAL A 15 17.61 -5.95 -17.82
C VAL A 15 16.94 -4.74 -18.45
N GLY A 16 15.64 -4.85 -18.69
CA GLY A 16 14.83 -3.81 -19.29
C GLY A 16 13.52 -3.57 -18.54
N PHE A 17 12.77 -2.57 -18.99
CA PHE A 17 11.41 -2.35 -18.52
C PHE A 17 10.48 -1.89 -19.64
N ALA A 18 9.18 -2.11 -19.45
CA ALA A 18 8.15 -1.53 -20.29
C ALA A 18 6.97 -1.06 -19.44
N VAL A 19 6.66 0.22 -19.56
CA VAL A 19 5.51 0.89 -18.93
C VAL A 19 4.73 1.63 -20.01
N ARG A 20 3.62 2.27 -19.64
CA ARG A 20 2.82 3.03 -20.59
C ARG A 20 3.66 4.16 -21.22
N LEU A 21 3.74 4.17 -22.55
CA LEU A 21 4.48 5.14 -23.38
C LEU A 21 6.00 5.09 -23.30
N GLU A 22 6.58 4.20 -22.49
CA GLU A 22 8.02 4.09 -22.34
C GLU A 22 8.45 2.62 -22.36
N ASN A 23 9.45 2.34 -23.19
CA ASN A 23 9.97 1.00 -23.37
C ASN A 23 11.50 1.08 -23.48
N SER A 24 12.20 0.43 -22.56
CA SER A 24 13.64 0.28 -22.57
C SER A 24 13.99 -1.20 -22.63
N THR A 25 13.94 -1.74 -23.86
CA THR A 25 14.24 -3.14 -24.18
C THR A 25 15.11 -3.25 -25.42
N SER A 26 15.79 -4.39 -25.54
CA SER A 26 16.54 -4.79 -26.73
C SER A 26 16.38 -6.29 -26.98
N GLU A 27 16.91 -6.78 -28.11
CA GLU A 27 16.96 -8.22 -28.41
C GLU A 27 17.75 -9.02 -27.35
N MET A 28 18.60 -8.35 -26.58
CA MET A 28 19.37 -8.97 -25.51
C MET A 28 18.59 -9.05 -24.19
N THR A 29 17.45 -8.36 -24.03
CA THR A 29 16.71 -8.35 -22.78
C THR A 29 16.24 -9.77 -22.40
N ARG A 30 16.50 -10.16 -21.15
CA ARG A 30 16.14 -11.45 -20.56
C ARG A 30 15.34 -11.31 -19.26
N LEU A 31 15.51 -10.18 -18.57
CA LEU A 31 14.67 -9.80 -17.44
C LEU A 31 13.93 -8.51 -17.81
N LEU A 32 12.61 -8.58 -17.82
CA LEU A 32 11.76 -7.46 -18.19
C LEU A 32 10.81 -7.12 -17.05
N PHE A 33 10.95 -5.90 -16.51
CA PHE A 33 10.01 -5.35 -15.55
C PHE A 33 8.85 -4.68 -16.31
N VAL A 34 7.62 -5.01 -15.96
CA VAL A 34 6.44 -4.39 -16.58
C VAL A 34 5.39 -4.08 -15.54
N THR A 35 4.62 -3.03 -15.77
CA THR A 35 3.35 -2.83 -15.04
C THR A 35 2.35 -3.91 -15.43
N THR A 36 1.47 -4.29 -14.51
CA THR A 36 0.39 -5.27 -14.72
C THR A 36 -0.39 -5.03 -16.01
N GLY A 37 -0.78 -3.77 -16.30
CA GLY A 37 -1.53 -3.43 -17.51
C GLY A 37 -0.78 -3.71 -18.82
N ILE A 38 0.54 -3.53 -18.84
CA ILE A 38 1.38 -3.86 -20.02
C ILE A 38 1.44 -5.38 -20.22
N LEU A 39 1.53 -6.16 -19.14
CA LEU A 39 1.50 -7.62 -19.24
C LEU A 39 0.14 -8.13 -19.71
N LEU A 40 -0.96 -7.59 -19.18
CA LEU A 40 -2.31 -7.94 -19.61
C LEU A 40 -2.52 -7.67 -21.10
N ARG A 41 -2.11 -6.49 -21.59
CA ARG A 41 -2.16 -6.18 -23.02
C ARG A 41 -1.32 -7.15 -23.85
N ARG A 42 -0.12 -7.51 -23.37
CA ARG A 42 0.72 -8.50 -24.05
C ARG A 42 0.05 -9.87 -24.10
N MET A 43 -0.68 -10.28 -23.07
CA MET A 43 -1.45 -11.53 -23.05
C MET A 43 -2.68 -11.48 -23.98
N GLU A 44 -3.21 -10.29 -24.26
CA GLU A 44 -4.27 -10.12 -25.27
C GLU A 44 -3.71 -10.35 -26.69
N GLU A 45 -2.53 -9.79 -26.99
CA GLU A 45 -1.85 -9.93 -28.28
C GLU A 45 -1.20 -11.33 -28.46
N ASP A 46 -0.62 -11.88 -27.39
CA ASP A 46 -0.01 -13.22 -27.34
C ASP A 46 -0.54 -14.03 -26.14
N PRO A 47 -1.68 -14.73 -26.31
CA PRO A 47 -2.36 -15.47 -25.24
C PRO A 47 -1.55 -16.60 -24.59
N TYR A 48 -0.42 -17.00 -25.18
CA TYR A 48 0.45 -18.06 -24.67
C TYR A 48 1.77 -17.54 -24.08
N LEU A 49 2.00 -16.21 -24.12
CA LEU A 49 3.26 -15.58 -23.71
C LEU A 49 4.48 -16.34 -24.25
N ASN A 50 4.50 -16.56 -25.57
CA ASN A 50 5.56 -17.27 -26.26
C ASN A 50 6.92 -16.59 -26.01
N GLY A 51 7.94 -17.40 -25.74
CA GLY A 51 9.27 -16.93 -25.36
C GLY A 51 9.41 -16.51 -23.89
N THR A 52 8.32 -16.42 -23.13
CA THR A 52 8.37 -16.24 -21.67
C THR A 52 8.38 -17.60 -20.97
N THR A 53 9.37 -17.78 -20.09
CA THR A 53 9.53 -18.99 -19.27
C THR A 53 9.05 -18.79 -17.84
N HIS A 54 9.16 -17.57 -17.30
CA HIS A 54 8.80 -17.21 -15.93
C HIS A 54 8.01 -15.89 -15.91
N VAL A 55 6.96 -15.85 -15.10
CA VAL A 55 6.27 -14.61 -14.72
C VAL A 55 6.35 -14.48 -13.21
N ILE A 56 6.83 -13.33 -12.75
CA ILE A 56 6.89 -13.00 -11.33
C ILE A 56 5.90 -11.86 -11.11
N VAL A 57 4.88 -12.11 -10.30
CA VAL A 57 3.88 -11.10 -9.91
C VAL A 57 4.26 -10.60 -8.53
N ASP A 58 4.69 -9.34 -8.45
CA ASP A 58 5.05 -8.70 -7.20
C ASP A 58 3.85 -8.02 -6.55
N GLU A 59 3.95 -7.76 -5.25
CA GLU A 59 2.97 -7.03 -4.45
C GLU A 59 1.52 -7.48 -4.61
N VAL A 60 1.30 -8.80 -4.72
CA VAL A 60 -0.06 -9.36 -4.86
C VAL A 60 -0.98 -9.03 -3.66
N HIS A 61 -0.41 -8.54 -2.56
CA HIS A 61 -1.14 -8.17 -1.36
C HIS A 61 -1.95 -6.86 -1.48
N GLU A 62 -1.65 -6.00 -2.43
CA GLU A 62 -2.37 -4.73 -2.63
C GLU A 62 -3.78 -4.94 -3.19
N ARG A 63 -4.08 -6.11 -3.76
CA ARG A 63 -5.40 -6.49 -4.30
C ARG A 63 -5.99 -5.45 -5.26
N ALA A 64 -5.12 -4.85 -6.08
CA ALA A 64 -5.54 -4.01 -7.20
C ALA A 64 -6.33 -4.84 -8.23
N GLU A 65 -7.36 -4.24 -8.84
CA GLU A 65 -8.25 -4.92 -9.79
C GLU A 65 -7.47 -5.57 -10.93
N GLU A 66 -6.52 -4.85 -11.53
CA GLU A 66 -5.71 -5.37 -12.64
C GLU A 66 -4.86 -6.56 -12.21
N SER A 67 -4.37 -6.58 -10.96
CA SER A 67 -3.56 -7.67 -10.42
C SER A 67 -4.40 -8.94 -10.30
N ASP A 68 -5.63 -8.83 -9.78
CA ASP A 68 -6.54 -9.96 -9.66
C ASP A 68 -6.94 -10.54 -11.04
N PHE A 69 -7.18 -9.67 -12.03
CA PHE A 69 -7.40 -10.10 -13.42
C PHE A 69 -6.17 -10.82 -14.01
N LEU A 70 -4.96 -10.31 -13.74
CA LEU A 70 -3.73 -10.96 -14.18
C LEU A 70 -3.59 -12.36 -13.55
N LEU A 71 -3.86 -12.51 -12.26
CA LEU A 71 -3.79 -13.81 -11.58
C LEU A 71 -4.78 -14.81 -12.18
N LEU A 72 -6.00 -14.37 -12.52
CA LEU A 72 -6.98 -15.20 -13.23
C LEU A 72 -6.47 -15.64 -14.61
N ALA A 73 -5.92 -14.71 -15.39
CA ALA A 73 -5.38 -15.00 -16.71
C ALA A 73 -4.19 -15.97 -16.65
N LEU A 74 -3.27 -15.76 -15.72
CA LEU A 74 -2.10 -16.62 -15.50
C LEU A 74 -2.51 -18.02 -15.04
N ARG A 75 -3.46 -18.14 -14.11
CA ARG A 75 -3.98 -19.45 -13.68
C ARG A 75 -4.57 -20.24 -14.85
N ASN A 76 -5.32 -19.59 -15.74
CA ASN A 76 -5.85 -20.22 -16.94
C ASN A 76 -4.76 -20.57 -17.96
N LEU A 77 -3.69 -19.76 -18.04
CA LEU A 77 -2.55 -20.05 -18.91
C LEU A 77 -1.74 -21.26 -18.41
N LEU A 78 -1.52 -21.40 -17.10
CA LEU A 78 -0.79 -22.54 -16.52
C LEU A 78 -1.42 -23.91 -16.86
N ARG A 79 -2.74 -23.96 -17.03
CA ARG A 79 -3.44 -25.19 -17.48
C ARG A 79 -3.10 -25.59 -18.92
N ARG A 80 -2.67 -24.64 -19.74
CA ARG A 80 -2.33 -24.82 -21.16
C ARG A 80 -0.82 -24.88 -21.40
N ARG A 81 -0.03 -24.23 -20.54
CA ARG A 81 1.44 -24.18 -20.60
C ARG A 81 2.06 -24.74 -19.34
N SER A 82 2.33 -26.04 -19.37
CA SER A 82 2.99 -26.78 -18.29
C SER A 82 4.47 -26.39 -18.07
N ASP A 83 5.08 -25.75 -19.07
CA ASP A 83 6.47 -25.28 -19.05
C ASP A 83 6.61 -23.86 -18.48
N LEU A 84 5.51 -23.11 -18.37
CA LEU A 84 5.51 -21.76 -17.77
C LEU A 84 5.57 -21.86 -16.24
N ARG A 85 6.41 -21.04 -15.63
CA ARG A 85 6.51 -20.90 -14.17
C ARG A 85 5.95 -19.55 -13.73
N VAL A 86 5.11 -19.56 -12.69
CA VAL A 86 4.58 -18.34 -12.08
C VAL A 86 5.04 -18.29 -10.62
N VAL A 87 5.57 -17.14 -10.20
CA VAL A 87 5.97 -16.85 -8.83
C VAL A 87 5.15 -15.66 -8.34
N LEU A 88 4.56 -15.79 -7.16
CA LEU A 88 3.83 -14.71 -6.51
C LEU A 88 4.66 -14.21 -5.34
N MET A 89 4.89 -12.90 -5.26
CA MET A 89 5.62 -12.25 -4.19
C MET A 89 4.68 -11.33 -3.41
N SER A 90 4.82 -11.36 -2.08
CA SER A 90 3.95 -10.65 -1.16
C SER A 90 4.72 -10.25 0.08
N ALA A 91 4.54 -9.01 0.54
CA ALA A 91 5.10 -8.52 1.80
C ALA A 91 4.30 -8.94 3.05
N THR A 92 3.06 -9.43 2.88
CA THR A 92 2.14 -9.68 4.01
C THR A 92 1.92 -11.17 4.30
N LEU A 93 1.30 -11.44 5.46
CA LEU A 93 1.26 -12.79 6.04
C LEU A 93 0.14 -13.68 5.47
N ASP A 94 -0.87 -13.13 4.76
CA ASP A 94 -1.97 -13.95 4.20
C ASP A 94 -1.59 -14.58 2.85
N THR A 95 -0.53 -15.38 2.86
CA THR A 95 -0.11 -16.22 1.74
C THR A 95 -1.06 -17.41 1.52
N SER A 96 -1.97 -17.65 2.47
CA SER A 96 -2.88 -18.80 2.46
C SER A 96 -3.95 -18.70 1.37
N LEU A 97 -4.42 -17.48 1.10
CA LEU A 97 -5.39 -17.21 0.05
C LEU A 97 -4.80 -17.56 -1.32
N PHE A 98 -3.62 -17.03 -1.64
CA PHE A 98 -2.95 -17.25 -2.93
C PHE A 98 -2.54 -18.71 -3.13
N SER A 99 -2.02 -19.37 -2.09
CA SER A 99 -1.70 -20.80 -2.15
C SER A 99 -2.93 -21.63 -2.51
N ARG A 100 -4.07 -21.40 -1.85
CA ARG A 100 -5.34 -22.09 -2.16
C ARG A 100 -5.85 -21.77 -3.57
N TYR A 101 -5.74 -20.51 -4.00
CA TYR A 101 -6.18 -20.11 -5.33
C TYR A 101 -5.37 -20.79 -6.45
N PHE A 102 -4.06 -20.98 -6.23
CA PHE A 102 -3.16 -21.71 -7.13
C PHE A 102 -2.99 -23.19 -6.73
N ASP A 103 -4.11 -23.83 -6.37
CA ASP A 103 -4.22 -25.28 -6.17
C ASP A 103 -3.22 -25.88 -5.15
N GLY A 104 -2.96 -25.14 -4.07
CA GLY A 104 -2.06 -25.55 -2.99
C GLY A 104 -0.59 -25.23 -3.26
N ALA A 105 -0.31 -24.17 -4.03
CA ALA A 105 1.06 -23.78 -4.38
C ALA A 105 1.96 -23.64 -3.14
N PRO A 106 3.23 -24.11 -3.20
CA PRO A 106 4.14 -24.08 -2.07
C PRO A 106 4.46 -22.63 -1.67
N VAL A 107 4.53 -22.38 -0.36
CA VAL A 107 4.83 -21.07 0.21
C VAL A 107 6.23 -21.09 0.79
N ILE A 108 7.06 -20.14 0.36
CA ILE A 108 8.42 -19.92 0.90
C ILE A 108 8.39 -18.62 1.69
N LYS A 109 8.80 -18.68 2.96
CA LYS A 109 8.94 -17.49 3.80
C LYS A 109 10.39 -17.03 3.81
N VAL A 110 10.62 -15.79 3.42
CA VAL A 110 11.94 -15.15 3.44
C VAL A 110 11.95 -14.14 4.58
N SER A 111 12.88 -14.29 5.53
CA SER A 111 13.03 -13.34 6.63
C SER A 111 13.66 -12.03 6.14
N GLY A 112 12.95 -10.92 6.32
CA GLY A 112 13.49 -9.59 6.06
C GLY A 112 14.55 -9.18 7.08
N ARG A 113 15.44 -8.27 6.67
CA ARG A 113 16.32 -7.53 7.60
C ARG A 113 15.70 -6.17 7.82
N THR A 114 15.28 -5.90 9.04
CA THR A 114 14.73 -4.59 9.43
C THR A 114 15.62 -3.96 10.49
N PHE A 115 15.66 -2.63 10.50
CA PHE A 115 16.16 -1.88 11.63
C PHE A 115 14.99 -1.55 12.55
N PRO A 116 15.20 -1.45 13.88
CA PRO A 116 14.13 -1.07 14.78
C PRO A 116 13.60 0.32 14.39
N VAL A 117 12.33 0.37 13.99
CA VAL A 117 11.60 1.62 13.71
C VAL A 117 10.72 1.90 14.93
N LYS A 118 10.87 3.09 15.52
CA LYS A 118 10.01 3.52 16.63
C LYS A 118 8.69 4.05 16.06
N THR A 119 7.59 3.40 16.40
CA THR A 119 6.24 3.92 16.12
C THR A 119 5.94 5.06 17.09
N LEU A 120 5.43 6.17 16.55
CA LEU A 120 4.97 7.34 17.29
C LEU A 120 3.52 7.60 16.89
N PHE A 121 2.67 7.87 17.86
CA PHE A 121 1.26 8.20 17.63
C PHE A 121 1.05 9.71 17.67
N LEU A 122 -0.18 10.17 17.45
CA LEU A 122 -0.51 11.59 17.36
C LEU A 122 -0.08 12.37 18.60
N GLU A 123 -0.29 11.81 19.79
CA GLU A 123 0.12 12.35 21.08
C GLU A 123 1.64 12.54 21.20
N ASP A 124 2.43 11.62 20.61
CA ASP A 124 3.88 11.73 20.54
C ASP A 124 4.29 12.86 19.59
N ALA A 125 3.64 12.95 18.43
CA ALA A 125 3.88 14.02 17.47
C ALA A 125 3.59 15.41 18.09
N LEU A 126 2.46 15.55 18.79
CA LEU A 126 2.11 16.78 19.52
C LEU A 126 3.14 17.12 20.60
N LYS A 127 3.62 16.10 21.34
CA LYS A 127 4.65 16.27 22.38
C LYS A 127 6.00 16.71 21.79
N ILE A 128 6.44 16.09 20.70
CA ILE A 128 7.74 16.33 20.07
C ILE A 128 7.77 17.67 19.35
N THR A 129 6.70 17.99 18.62
CA THR A 129 6.61 19.23 17.83
C THR A 129 6.25 20.45 18.67
N GLY A 130 5.64 20.24 19.85
CA GLY A 130 5.06 21.31 20.64
C GLY A 130 3.90 22.00 19.93
N HIS A 131 3.27 21.34 18.95
CA HIS A 131 2.19 21.92 18.17
C HIS A 131 1.03 22.38 19.08
N VAL A 132 0.55 23.60 18.83
CA VAL A 132 -0.58 24.20 19.56
C VAL A 132 -1.75 24.35 18.60
N VAL A 133 -2.84 23.65 18.92
CA VAL A 133 -4.09 23.74 18.17
C VAL A 133 -4.74 25.08 18.47
N ARG A 134 -4.86 25.94 17.46
CA ARG A 134 -5.49 27.27 17.60
C ARG A 134 -7.00 27.15 17.43
N GLN A 135 -7.74 27.84 18.28
CA GLN A 135 -9.20 27.94 18.11
C GLN A 135 -9.53 28.60 16.76
N GLY A 136 -10.41 27.95 15.99
CA GLY A 136 -10.83 28.41 14.67
C GLY A 136 -9.90 27.99 13.53
N ALA A 137 -8.84 27.20 13.80
CA ALA A 137 -8.12 26.48 12.75
C ALA A 137 -9.04 25.43 12.11
N GLU A 138 -8.87 25.13 10.83
CA GLU A 138 -9.75 24.24 10.05
C GLU A 138 -9.96 22.85 10.68
N TRP A 139 -8.95 22.36 11.40
CA TRP A 139 -8.93 21.06 12.09
C TRP A 139 -9.22 21.15 13.60
N SER A 140 -9.74 22.29 14.07
CA SER A 140 -10.13 22.49 15.47
C SER A 140 -11.63 22.35 15.67
N VAL A 141 -12.03 21.79 16.81
CA VAL A 141 -13.45 21.64 17.19
C VAL A 141 -14.15 23.01 17.12
N GLY A 142 -15.17 23.13 16.25
CA GLY A 142 -15.96 24.35 16.08
C GLY A 142 -15.44 25.34 15.02
N ALA A 143 -14.51 24.92 14.16
CA ALA A 143 -14.05 25.72 13.03
C ALA A 143 -15.18 25.96 12.01
N LYS A 144 -15.43 27.22 11.65
CA LYS A 144 -16.46 27.63 10.66
C LYS A 144 -16.11 27.30 9.19
N GLY A 145 -15.10 26.47 8.95
CA GLY A 145 -14.55 26.20 7.61
C GLY A 145 -14.30 24.74 7.26
N GLY A 146 -14.47 23.79 8.19
CA GLY A 146 -14.31 22.37 7.92
C GLY A 146 -15.38 21.90 6.93
N GLY A 147 -14.93 21.28 5.83
CA GLY A 147 -15.68 20.91 4.64
C GLY A 147 -17.19 20.72 4.79
N LYS A 148 -17.96 21.46 3.97
CA LYS A 148 -19.27 20.98 3.51
C LYS A 148 -19.04 19.65 2.79
N GLY A 149 -19.16 18.55 3.52
CA GLY A 149 -19.46 17.26 2.90
C GLY A 149 -20.67 17.44 2.00
N ALA A 150 -20.66 16.79 0.83
CA ALA A 150 -21.68 16.91 -0.21
C ALA A 150 -23.07 16.34 0.19
N ASP A 151 -23.38 16.27 1.48
CA ASP A 151 -24.67 15.86 2.00
C ASP A 151 -24.99 16.73 3.23
N GLY A 152 -25.92 17.66 3.04
CA GLY A 152 -26.37 18.63 4.05
C GLY A 152 -27.13 17.97 5.19
N LYS A 153 -26.43 17.27 6.08
CA LYS A 153 -26.93 16.87 7.39
C LYS A 153 -25.88 17.20 8.45
N ASP A 154 -26.24 18.09 9.36
CA ASP A 154 -25.59 18.28 10.65
C ASP A 154 -25.49 16.93 11.37
N ARG A 155 -24.36 16.23 11.23
CA ARG A 155 -24.04 15.07 12.06
C ARG A 155 -23.36 15.57 13.33
N LYS A 156 -24.16 16.14 14.23
CA LYS A 156 -23.75 16.16 15.65
C LYS A 156 -23.66 14.71 16.10
N LEU A 157 -22.45 14.20 16.34
CA LEU A 157 -22.25 12.97 17.08
C LEU A 157 -22.86 13.19 18.48
N GLU A 158 -24.04 12.64 18.72
CA GLU A 158 -24.82 12.90 19.94
C GLU A 158 -24.16 12.37 21.21
N HIS A 159 -23.15 11.51 21.11
CA HIS A 159 -22.29 11.15 22.22
C HIS A 159 -20.88 10.86 21.69
N PRO A 160 -19.81 11.45 22.24
CA PRO A 160 -18.46 10.97 21.97
C PRO A 160 -18.42 9.48 22.36
N PRO A 161 -17.82 8.59 21.57
CA PRO A 161 -17.51 7.22 22.01
C PRO A 161 -16.88 7.27 23.41
N GLU A 162 -17.19 6.31 24.31
CA GLU A 162 -16.75 6.32 25.72
C GLU A 162 -15.23 6.60 25.89
N GLU A 163 -14.44 6.30 24.86
CA GLU A 163 -13.01 6.57 24.71
C GLU A 163 -12.60 8.05 24.75
N PHE A 164 -13.50 8.99 24.46
CA PHE A 164 -13.22 10.44 24.43
C PHE A 164 -13.72 11.20 25.65
N THR A 165 -14.21 10.50 26.69
CA THR A 165 -14.56 11.15 27.95
C THR A 165 -13.31 11.80 28.59
N PRO A 166 -13.45 12.94 29.30
CA PRO A 166 -12.32 13.60 29.94
C PRO A 166 -11.53 12.73 30.91
N GLU A 167 -12.19 11.76 31.54
CA GLU A 167 -11.58 10.79 32.46
C GLU A 167 -10.82 9.69 31.71
N ALA A 168 -11.41 9.09 30.67
CA ALA A 168 -10.74 8.10 29.82
C ALA A 168 -9.50 8.69 29.12
N MET A 169 -9.59 9.92 28.60
CA MET A 169 -8.45 10.63 28.01
C MET A 169 -7.34 10.90 29.04
N ARG A 170 -7.68 11.28 30.28
CA ARG A 170 -6.68 11.49 31.33
C ARG A 170 -5.97 10.19 31.72
N GLN A 171 -6.69 9.08 31.75
CA GLN A 171 -6.12 7.78 32.04
C GLN A 171 -5.23 7.28 30.89
N ARG A 172 -5.64 7.52 29.63
CA ARG A 172 -4.92 7.08 28.43
C ARG A 172 -3.66 7.89 28.14
N TYR A 173 -3.67 9.20 28.43
CA TYR A 173 -2.58 10.12 28.12
C TYR A 173 -1.85 10.65 29.36
N ASN A 174 -1.86 9.89 30.47
CA ASN A 174 -1.26 10.32 31.75
C ASN A 174 0.26 10.61 31.65
N ASP A 175 0.95 9.99 30.68
CA ASP A 175 2.39 10.17 30.42
C ASP A 175 2.72 11.41 29.55
N TYR A 176 1.69 12.18 29.16
CA TYR A 176 1.80 13.35 28.29
C TYR A 176 1.50 14.65 29.06
N GLY A 177 2.20 15.72 28.68
CA GLY A 177 2.07 17.02 29.33
C GLY A 177 0.69 17.66 29.10
N PRO A 178 0.30 18.65 29.94
CA PRO A 178 -1.01 19.31 29.86
C PRO A 178 -1.28 19.98 28.50
N GLN A 179 -0.23 20.40 27.80
CA GLN A 179 -0.32 20.95 26.46
C GLN A 179 -0.82 19.93 25.43
N VAL A 180 -0.31 18.70 25.47
CA VAL A 180 -0.71 17.61 24.56
C VAL A 180 -2.18 17.25 24.80
N CYS A 181 -2.57 17.09 26.06
CA CYS A 181 -3.96 16.82 26.43
C CYS A 181 -4.92 17.95 26.02
N THR A 182 -4.44 19.20 26.01
CA THR A 182 -5.24 20.34 25.55
C THR A 182 -5.37 20.34 24.02
N ALA A 183 -4.28 20.07 23.30
CA ALA A 183 -4.29 19.94 21.85
C ALA A 183 -5.20 18.80 21.38
N LEU A 184 -5.10 17.62 21.98
CA LEU A 184 -5.95 16.46 21.65
C LEU A 184 -7.44 16.74 21.83
N LYS A 185 -7.82 17.50 22.86
CA LYS A 185 -9.22 17.91 23.08
C LYS A 185 -9.75 18.92 22.07
N MET A 186 -8.84 19.71 21.49
CA MET A 186 -9.19 20.75 20.54
C MET A 186 -9.16 20.26 19.09
N LEU A 187 -8.62 19.07 18.81
CA LEU A 187 -8.62 18.46 17.48
C LEU A 187 -9.99 17.84 17.19
N GLU A 188 -10.50 18.10 15.98
CA GLU A 188 -11.69 17.44 15.48
C GLU A 188 -11.31 16.04 14.95
N PRO A 189 -11.85 14.94 15.51
CA PRO A 189 -11.45 13.58 15.15
C PRO A 189 -11.65 13.25 13.67
N ASP A 190 -12.67 13.85 13.06
CA ASP A 190 -13.08 13.64 11.67
C ASP A 190 -12.32 14.55 10.68
N ALA A 191 -11.61 15.58 11.18
CA ALA A 191 -10.76 16.45 10.36
C ALA A 191 -9.36 15.86 10.13
N VAL A 192 -9.00 14.79 10.86
CA VAL A 192 -7.75 14.07 10.65
C VAL A 192 -7.90 13.21 9.42
N ASN A 193 -7.14 13.53 8.35
CA ASN A 193 -7.11 12.70 7.16
C ASN A 193 -6.31 11.41 7.44
N TYR A 194 -7.01 10.32 7.75
CA TYR A 194 -6.42 9.02 7.99
C TYR A 194 -5.89 8.33 6.72
N GLU A 195 -6.18 8.82 5.50
CA GLU A 195 -5.61 8.29 4.26
C GLU A 195 -4.13 8.69 4.05
N LEU A 196 -3.62 9.64 4.85
CA LEU A 196 -2.23 10.12 4.80
C LEU A 196 -1.33 9.52 5.90
N MET A 197 -1.84 8.57 6.70
CA MET A 197 -1.07 7.78 7.68
C MET A 197 -0.89 6.34 7.19
#